data_AF-A0A6P6W8G4-F1
#
_entry.id   AF-A0A6P6W8G4-F1
#
_cell.length_a   1.000
_cell.length_b   1.000
_cell.length_c   1.000
_cell.angle_alpha   90.00
_cell.angle_beta   90.00
_cell.angle_gamma   90.00
#
_symmetry.space_group_name_H-M   'P 1'
#
loop_
_entity.id
_entity.type
_entity.pdbx_description
1 polymer ?
#
loop_
_entity_poly.entity_id
_entity_poly.type
_entity_poly.pdbx_seq_one_letter_code
_entity_poly.pdbx_strand_id
1 'polypeptide(L)'
;MATVKKSVASFGSSPAMLALLFLALVLQNHVVKSQEPSCPTTLANLNVCVPFLVPGSGPADNPPSAECCNAVQAVKEDCICNTLQIASRLPTRCSLPVLNCSAN
;
A
#
# COMPACT_ATOMS: atom_id res chain seq x y z
N MET A 1 9.65 38.68 -6.15
CA MET A 1 10.72 37.96 -6.87
C MET A 1 11.91 37.90 -5.92
N ALA A 2 12.14 36.75 -5.28
CA ALA A 2 13.16 36.64 -4.24
C ALA A 2 14.52 36.29 -4.87
N THR A 3 15.47 37.21 -4.76
CA THR A 3 16.86 37.00 -5.19
C THR A 3 17.55 36.05 -4.22
N VAL A 4 17.83 34.82 -4.68
CA VAL A 4 18.63 33.85 -3.94
C VAL A 4 20.11 34.23 -4.09
N LYS A 5 20.71 34.72 -3.01
CA LYS A 5 22.15 34.98 -2.91
C LYS A 5 22.89 33.62 -2.88
N LYS A 6 23.49 33.23 -4.00
CA LYS A 6 24.41 32.09 -4.08
C LYS A 6 25.74 32.48 -3.43
N SER A 7 25.87 32.21 -2.13
CA SER A 7 27.17 32.21 -1.46
C SER A 7 27.87 30.90 -1.74
N VAL A 8 28.85 30.90 -2.64
CA VAL A 8 29.78 29.77 -2.80
C VAL A 8 30.76 29.86 -1.63
N ALA A 9 30.65 28.93 -0.69
CA ALA A 9 31.60 28.81 0.41
C ALA A 9 32.84 28.08 -0.11
N SER A 10 34.01 28.71 0.05
CA SER A 10 35.30 28.11 -0.24
C SER A 10 35.53 26.91 0.70
N PHE A 11 35.66 25.71 0.14
CA PHE A 11 35.91 24.48 0.88
C PHE A 11 37.38 24.47 1.36
N GLY A 12 37.62 25.01 2.56
CA GLY A 12 38.86 24.77 3.28
C GLY A 12 38.84 23.40 3.95
N SER A 13 39.87 22.59 3.73
CA SER A 13 40.07 21.25 4.32
C SER A 13 40.27 21.33 5.84
N SER A 14 39.21 21.62 6.59
CA SER A 14 39.18 21.60 8.05
C SER A 14 38.47 20.33 8.54
N PRO A 15 39.07 19.53 9.45
CA PRO A 15 38.49 18.26 9.90
C PRO A 15 37.14 18.42 10.63
N ALA A 16 36.87 19.60 11.20
CA ALA A 16 35.59 19.96 11.81
C ALA A 16 34.44 20.03 10.78
N MET A 17 34.74 20.41 9.54
CA MET A 17 33.74 20.53 8.47
C MET A 17 33.32 19.14 7.96
N LEU A 18 34.26 18.19 7.92
CA LEU A 18 33.97 16.79 7.65
C LEU A 18 33.08 16.18 8.73
N ALA A 19 33.38 16.42 10.01
CA ALA A 19 32.54 15.94 11.12
C ALA A 19 31.10 16.47 11.06
N LEU A 20 30.92 17.75 10.71
CA LEU A 20 29.60 18.36 10.49
C LEU A 20 28.86 17.73 9.29
N LEU A 21 29.59 17.40 8.22
CA LEU A 21 29.01 16.73 7.05
C LEU A 21 28.52 15.31 7.39
N PHE A 22 29.29 14.56 8.18
CA PHE A 22 28.91 13.22 8.65
C PHE A 22 27.69 13.29 9.59
N LEU A 23 27.64 14.25 10.51
CA LEU A 23 26.49 14.45 11.39
C LEU A 23 25.22 14.79 10.60
N ALA A 24 25.35 15.63 9.57
CA ALA A 24 24.25 15.96 8.68
C ALA A 24 23.76 14.74 7.89
N LEU A 25 24.67 13.87 7.42
CA LEU A 25 24.29 12.62 6.73
C LEU A 25 23.52 11.66 7.64
N VAL A 26 23.97 11.48 8.89
CA VAL A 26 23.31 10.58 9.85
C VAL A 26 21.88 11.05 10.16
N LEU A 27 21.67 12.36 10.30
CA LEU A 27 20.34 12.94 10.54
C LEU A 27 19.36 12.76 9.36
N GLN A 28 19.87 12.58 8.13
CA GLN A 28 19.04 12.33 6.94
C GLN A 28 18.63 10.86 6.83
N ASN A 29 19.32 9.94 7.52
CA ASN A 29 19.11 8.50 7.45
C ASN A 29 17.93 7.98 8.29
N HIS A 30 17.24 8.84 9.05
CA HIS A 30 16.13 8.43 9.93
C HIS A 30 14.77 8.32 9.24
N VAL A 31 14.69 8.44 7.90
CA VAL A 31 13.41 8.40 7.18
C VAL A 31 13.44 7.50 5.95
N VAL A 32 14.06 6.32 6.04
CA VAL A 32 13.64 5.19 5.19
C VAL A 32 12.64 4.39 6.00
N LYS A 33 11.48 4.98 6.24
CA LYS A 33 10.31 4.20 6.64
C LYS A 33 9.99 3.38 5.40
N SER A 34 10.37 2.09 5.38
CA SER A 34 9.95 1.16 4.33
C SER A 34 8.47 1.44 4.10
N GLN A 35 8.14 2.02 2.94
CA GLN A 35 6.77 2.37 2.62
C GLN A 35 6.07 1.04 2.44
N GLU A 36 5.46 0.55 3.51
CA GLU A 36 4.59 -0.59 3.40
C GLU A 36 3.52 -0.23 2.36
N PRO A 37 3.25 -1.15 1.41
CA PRO A 37 2.28 -0.87 0.37
C PRO A 37 0.94 -0.53 1.02
N SER A 38 0.37 0.59 0.60
CA SER A 38 -0.86 1.09 1.17
C SER A 38 -2.02 0.12 0.90
N CYS A 39 -3.03 0.10 1.78
CA CYS A 39 -4.23 -0.72 1.62
C CYS A 39 -4.84 -0.69 0.19
N PRO A 40 -5.05 0.46 -0.47
CA PRO A 40 -5.57 0.46 -1.83
C PRO A 40 -4.62 -0.19 -2.85
N THR A 41 -3.31 -0.08 -2.65
CA THR A 41 -2.31 -0.72 -3.52
C THR A 41 -2.35 -2.23 -3.40
N THR A 42 -2.40 -2.77 -2.18
CA THR A 42 -2.45 -4.22 -1.96
C THR A 42 -3.80 -4.81 -2.38
N LEU A 43 -4.89 -4.06 -2.18
CA LEU A 43 -6.22 -4.47 -2.61
C LEU A 43 -6.37 -4.53 -4.14
N ALA A 44 -5.74 -3.60 -4.88
CA ALA A 44 -5.74 -3.61 -6.34
C ALA A 44 -5.07 -4.88 -6.92
N ASN A 45 -4.07 -5.43 -6.22
CA ASN A 45 -3.40 -6.65 -6.64
C ASN A 45 -4.31 -7.89 -6.57
N LEU A 46 -5.44 -7.83 -5.83
CA LEU A 46 -6.43 -8.92 -5.79
C LEU A 46 -7.17 -9.12 -7.11
N ASN A 47 -6.97 -8.26 -8.12
CA ASN A 47 -7.56 -8.43 -9.44
C ASN A 47 -7.18 -9.77 -10.11
N VAL A 48 -6.04 -10.37 -9.73
CA VAL A 48 -5.66 -11.72 -10.18
C VAL A 48 -6.60 -12.83 -9.67
N CYS A 49 -7.37 -12.56 -8.60
CA CYS A 49 -8.31 -13.50 -8.02
C CYS A 49 -9.69 -13.50 -8.69
N VAL A 50 -10.00 -12.55 -9.58
CA VAL A 50 -11.31 -12.42 -10.24
C VAL A 50 -11.87 -13.73 -10.81
N PRO A 51 -11.14 -14.57 -11.56
CA PRO A 51 -11.70 -15.81 -12.12
C PRO A 51 -12.12 -16.84 -11.06
N PHE A 52 -11.66 -16.70 -9.82
CA PHE A 52 -11.99 -17.58 -8.69
C PHE A 52 -13.12 -17.02 -7.80
N LEU A 53 -13.54 -15.77 -8.02
CA LEU A 53 -14.55 -15.09 -7.20
C LEU A 53 -15.96 -15.13 -7.81
N VAL A 54 -16.09 -15.53 -9.08
CA VAL A 54 -17.39 -15.58 -9.76
C VAL A 54 -17.98 -16.99 -9.67
N PRO A 55 -19.21 -17.16 -9.17
CA PRO A 55 -19.86 -18.46 -9.17
C PRO A 55 -19.95 -19.04 -10.59
N GLY A 56 -19.48 -20.28 -10.76
CA GLY A 56 -19.49 -20.98 -12.05
C GLY A 56 -18.38 -20.59 -13.04
N SER A 57 -17.47 -19.67 -12.69
CA SER A 57 -16.33 -19.30 -13.54
C SER A 57 -15.06 -20.14 -13.29
N GLY A 58 -15.08 -21.01 -12.27
CA GLY A 58 -13.99 -21.91 -11.93
C GLY A 58 -14.52 -23.33 -11.71
N PRO A 59 -13.70 -24.37 -11.91
CA PRO A 59 -14.07 -25.71 -11.48
C PRO A 59 -14.29 -25.66 -9.97
N ALA A 60 -15.42 -26.16 -9.48
CA ALA A 60 -15.74 -26.22 -8.05
C ALA A 60 -14.63 -26.89 -7.20
N ASP A 61 -13.78 -27.69 -7.85
CA ASP A 61 -12.70 -28.47 -7.25
C ASP A 61 -11.29 -27.89 -7.45
N ASN A 62 -11.12 -26.74 -8.12
CA ASN A 62 -9.77 -26.19 -8.35
C ASN A 62 -9.46 -25.04 -7.38
N PRO A 63 -8.40 -25.17 -6.56
CA PRO A 63 -7.97 -24.12 -5.65
C PRO A 63 -7.55 -22.86 -6.43
N PRO A 64 -7.61 -21.67 -5.80
CA PRO A 64 -7.07 -20.44 -6.39
C PRO A 64 -5.59 -20.61 -6.77
N SER A 65 -5.17 -19.88 -7.81
CA SER A 65 -3.76 -19.91 -8.24
C SER A 65 -2.83 -19.42 -7.12
N ALA A 66 -1.58 -19.86 -7.15
CA ALA A 66 -0.58 -19.45 -6.16
C ALA A 66 -0.40 -17.92 -6.14
N GLU A 67 -0.53 -17.26 -7.29
CA GLU A 67 -0.49 -15.81 -7.42
C GLU A 67 -1.65 -15.14 -6.69
N CYS A 68 -2.87 -15.69 -6.80
CA CYS A 68 -4.01 -15.17 -6.03
C CYS A 68 -3.81 -15.36 -4.52
N CYS A 69 -3.37 -16.54 -4.08
CA CYS A 69 -3.09 -16.78 -2.66
C CYS A 69 -2.00 -15.84 -2.11
N ASN A 70 -0.93 -15.62 -2.87
CA ASN A 70 0.14 -14.70 -2.48
C ASN A 70 -0.35 -13.24 -2.44
N ALA A 71 -1.19 -12.84 -3.40
CA ALA A 71 -1.80 -11.51 -3.40
C ALA A 71 -2.69 -11.30 -2.18
N VAL A 72 -3.52 -12.29 -1.81
CA VAL A 72 -4.35 -12.25 -0.60
C VAL A 72 -3.49 -12.17 0.66
N GLN A 73 -2.42 -12.96 0.76
CA GLN A 73 -1.53 -12.95 1.92
C GLN A 73 -0.78 -11.63 2.10
N ALA A 74 -0.54 -10.89 1.02
CA ALA A 74 0.09 -9.57 1.06
C ALA A 74 -0.87 -8.45 1.55
N VAL A 75 -2.18 -8.70 1.63
CA VAL A 75 -3.15 -7.74 2.15
C VAL A 75 -3.23 -7.84 3.67
N LYS A 76 -3.14 -6.71 4.35
CA LYS A 76 -3.35 -6.63 5.80
C LYS A 76 -4.77 -7.04 6.18
N GLU A 77 -4.90 -7.78 7.27
CA GLU A 77 -6.19 -8.21 7.81
C GLU A 77 -7.14 -7.03 8.06
N ASP A 78 -6.66 -5.95 8.70
CA ASP A 78 -7.48 -4.76 8.94
C ASP A 78 -7.97 -4.10 7.64
N CYS A 79 -7.14 -4.13 6.59
CA CYS A 79 -7.49 -3.56 5.29
C CYS A 79 -8.62 -4.36 4.64
N ILE A 80 -8.53 -5.69 4.63
CA ILE A 80 -9.55 -6.53 4.02
C ILE A 80 -10.85 -6.52 4.82
N CYS A 81 -10.79 -6.56 6.16
CA CYS A 81 -11.96 -6.50 7.03
C CYS A 81 -12.73 -5.17 6.87
N ASN A 82 -12.03 -4.03 6.91
CA ASN A 82 -12.66 -2.73 6.70
C ASN A 82 -13.25 -2.61 5.28
N THR A 83 -12.53 -3.10 4.27
CA THR A 83 -13.03 -3.11 2.89
C THR A 83 -14.32 -3.91 2.76
N LEU A 84 -14.38 -5.14 3.29
CA LEU A 84 -15.57 -5.99 3.24
C LEU A 84 -16.74 -5.34 3.98
N GLN A 85 -16.49 -4.73 5.14
CA GLN A 85 -17.51 -4.00 5.88
C GLN A 85 -18.07 -2.83 5.06
N ILE A 86 -17.21 -2.02 4.44
CA ILE A 86 -17.64 -0.92 3.56
C ILE A 86 -18.41 -1.47 2.37
N ALA A 87 -17.89 -2.49 1.70
CA ALA A 87 -18.48 -3.12 0.52
C ALA A 87 -19.89 -3.65 0.80
N SER A 88 -20.11 -4.30 1.94
CA SER A 88 -21.44 -4.79 2.35
C SER A 88 -22.50 -3.68 2.49
N ARG A 89 -22.06 -2.44 2.75
CA ARG A 89 -22.92 -1.27 2.93
C ARG A 89 -23.07 -0.42 1.66
N LEU A 90 -22.21 -0.63 0.65
CA LEU A 90 -22.28 0.09 -0.62
C LEU A 90 -23.65 -0.01 -1.30
N PRO A 91 -24.33 -1.18 -1.37
CA PRO A 91 -25.66 -1.29 -1.97
C PRO A 91 -26.65 -0.30 -1.36
N THR A 92 -26.73 -0.24 -0.03
CA THR A 92 -27.63 0.68 0.69
C THR A 92 -27.27 2.14 0.43
N ARG A 93 -25.98 2.48 0.32
CA ARG A 93 -25.52 3.82 -0.05
C ARG A 93 -25.91 4.20 -1.48
N CYS A 94 -26.07 3.22 -2.36
CA CYS A 94 -26.54 3.37 -3.73
C CYS A 94 -28.07 3.18 -3.86
N SER A 95 -28.83 3.21 -2.77
CA SER A 95 -30.29 2.98 -2.76
C SER A 95 -30.73 1.60 -3.30
N LEU A 96 -29.84 0.61 -3.23
CA LEU A 96 -30.12 -0.78 -3.58
C LEU A 96 -30.52 -1.59 -2.34
N PRO A 97 -31.21 -2.73 -2.53
CA PRO A 97 -31.51 -3.66 -1.44
C PRO A 97 -30.26 -4.11 -0.69
N VAL A 98 -30.42 -4.40 0.60
CA VAL A 98 -29.34 -4.94 1.44
C VAL A 98 -28.94 -6.33 0.95
N LEU A 99 -27.64 -6.59 0.87
CA LEU A 99 -27.12 -7.93 0.56
C LEU A 99 -27.41 -8.87 1.73
N ASN A 100 -28.14 -9.95 1.45
CA ASN A 100 -28.35 -11.03 2.40
C ASN A 100 -27.68 -12.30 1.86
N CYS A 101 -26.46 -12.55 2.31
CA CYS A 101 -25.70 -13.73 1.92
C CYS A 101 -26.08 -14.91 2.84
N SER A 102 -27.19 -15.58 2.55
CA SER A 102 -27.42 -16.92 3.13
C SER A 102 -26.54 -17.90 2.37
N ALA A 103 -25.66 -18.60 3.09
CA ALA A 103 -24.94 -19.74 2.51
C ALA A 103 -25.99 -20.75 2.04
N ASN A 104 -25.88 -21.18 0.78
CA ASN A 104 -26.65 -22.28 0.20
C ASN A 104 -25.77 -23.52 0.17
#